data_AF-A0A0C3B6W0-F1
#
_entry.id   AF-A0A0C3B6W0-F1
#
_cell.length_a   1.000
_cell.length_b   1.000
_cell.length_c   1.000
_cell.angle_alpha   90.00
_cell.angle_beta   90.00
_cell.angle_gamma   90.00
#
_symmetry.space_group_name_H-M   'P 1'
#
loop_
_entity.id
_entity.type
_entity.pdbx_description
1 polymer ?
#
loop_
_entity_poly.entity_id
_entity_poly.type
_entity_poly.pdbx_seq_one_letter_code
_entity_poly.pdbx_strand_id
1 'polypeptide(L)'
;MVRTVTKRNRPSSLYYLAHQLRKVLPNVYGVQHVPCLKGTREKTIAAISKWANEKTDAMPIFLLLDVAGSGKSTVAQHMVYQWTREGRLFARFFFSRDTKATMSTDSFCLTVATAFSEHDPSLRAPINAFKGRADFGLLSFYEKFNGTVISPLEKLNRDAILIIDALDECDNEHGIRDELLNALHGQQFSSPRLRILATGRPEFDI
;
A
#
# COMPACT_ATOMS: atom_id res chain seq x y z
N MET A 1 41.80 40.66 13.30
CA MET A 1 41.76 40.03 11.95
C MET A 1 41.50 38.54 12.15
N VAL A 2 40.24 38.10 12.07
CA VAL A 2 39.84 36.68 12.23
C VAL A 2 39.21 36.24 10.91
N ARG A 3 39.79 35.23 10.26
CA ARG A 3 39.26 34.61 9.05
C ARG A 3 38.38 33.42 9.44
N THR A 4 37.07 33.53 9.24
CA THR A 4 36.14 32.40 9.30
C THR A 4 36.02 31.77 7.91
N VAL A 5 36.36 30.48 7.81
CA VAL A 5 36.13 29.66 6.61
C VAL A 5 34.75 29.02 6.74
N THR A 6 33.75 29.54 6.04
CA THR A 6 32.46 28.86 5.88
C THR A 6 32.56 27.86 4.74
N LYS A 7 32.62 26.56 5.07
CA LYS A 7 32.41 25.47 4.11
C LYS A 7 30.97 25.58 3.58
N ARG A 8 30.80 26.14 2.37
CA ARG A 8 29.57 26.02 1.59
C ARG A 8 29.38 24.56 1.18
N ASN A 9 28.60 23.81 1.96
CA ASN A 9 28.06 22.54 1.51
C ASN A 9 27.01 22.83 0.43
N ARG A 10 27.39 22.72 -0.85
CA ARG A 10 26.40 22.67 -1.92
C ARG A 10 25.79 21.26 -1.89
N PRO A 11 24.47 21.10 -1.71
CA PRO A 11 23.84 19.80 -1.88
C PRO A 11 24.11 19.29 -3.30
N SER A 12 24.42 18.00 -3.43
CA SER A 12 24.74 17.39 -4.72
C SER A 12 23.56 17.53 -5.70
N SER A 13 23.87 17.70 -6.98
CA SER A 13 22.87 17.79 -8.06
C SER A 13 21.89 16.60 -8.04
N LEU A 14 22.36 15.42 -7.62
CA LEU A 14 21.54 14.22 -7.39
C LEU A 14 20.46 14.39 -6.32
N TYR A 15 20.76 15.11 -5.23
CA TYR A 15 19.78 15.40 -4.17
C TYR A 15 18.69 16.36 -4.66
N TYR A 16 19.08 17.35 -5.46
CA TYR A 16 18.15 18.29 -6.07
C TYR A 16 17.27 17.61 -7.13
N LEU A 17 17.86 16.71 -7.92
CA LEU A 17 17.15 15.92 -8.94
C LEU A 17 16.19 14.92 -8.29
N ALA A 18 16.60 14.21 -7.23
CA ALA A 18 15.72 13.31 -6.47
C ALA A 18 14.58 14.07 -5.78
N HIS A 19 14.85 15.27 -5.26
CA HIS A 19 13.83 16.16 -4.70
C HIS A 19 12.87 16.71 -5.78
N GLN A 20 13.36 16.99 -6.99
CA GLN A 20 12.51 17.40 -8.11
C GLN A 20 11.70 16.24 -8.70
N LEU A 21 12.27 15.02 -8.79
CA LEU A 21 11.53 13.81 -9.20
C LEU A 21 10.41 13.47 -8.20
N ARG A 22 10.64 13.70 -6.90
CA ARG A 22 9.61 13.65 -5.85
C ARG A 22 8.44 14.61 -6.06
N LYS A 23 8.63 15.69 -6.82
CA LYS A 23 7.58 16.65 -7.18
C LYS A 23 6.89 16.35 -8.52
N VAL A 24 7.47 15.47 -9.35
CA VAL A 24 7.00 15.23 -10.72
C VAL A 24 6.26 13.89 -10.85
N LEU A 25 6.55 12.90 -10.00
CA LEU A 25 5.84 11.62 -9.99
C LEU A 25 4.91 11.52 -8.77
N PRO A 26 3.66 11.07 -8.96
CA PRO A 26 2.75 10.83 -7.86
C PRO A 26 3.38 9.84 -6.89
N ASN A 27 3.44 10.23 -5.61
CA ASN A 27 4.06 9.43 -4.57
C ASN A 27 3.08 8.36 -4.08
N VAL A 28 2.88 7.33 -4.91
CA VAL A 28 2.04 6.14 -4.65
C VAL A 28 2.45 5.35 -3.39
N TYR A 29 3.57 5.74 -2.79
CA TYR A 29 4.23 5.06 -1.71
C TYR A 29 4.31 5.90 -0.43
N GLY A 30 3.73 7.10 -0.37
CA GLY A 30 3.69 7.88 0.87
C GLY A 30 5.09 8.14 1.49
N VAL A 31 6.15 8.30 0.67
CA VAL A 31 7.55 8.43 1.15
C VAL A 31 7.83 9.67 2.03
N GLN A 32 6.83 10.51 2.30
CA GLN A 32 6.91 11.61 3.26
C GLN A 32 6.90 11.13 4.73
N HIS A 33 6.41 9.92 4.99
CA HIS A 33 6.30 9.40 6.35
C HIS A 33 7.58 8.72 6.82
N VAL A 34 7.88 8.84 8.11
CA VAL A 34 8.97 8.16 8.80
C VAL A 34 8.41 7.10 9.76
N PRO A 35 9.17 6.03 10.10
CA PRO A 35 8.73 5.05 11.10
C PRO A 35 8.47 5.66 12.48
N CYS A 36 7.69 4.95 13.30
CA CYS A 36 7.48 5.31 14.69
C CYS A 36 8.81 5.45 15.45
N LEU A 37 8.87 6.44 16.35
CA LEU A 37 9.97 6.60 17.28
C LEU A 37 9.99 5.42 18.26
N LYS A 38 11.19 5.02 18.69
CA LYS A 38 11.36 3.98 19.72
C LYS A 38 10.58 4.35 20.99
N GLY A 39 9.87 3.39 21.57
CA GLY A 39 9.01 3.62 22.74
C GLY A 39 7.62 4.16 22.43
N THR A 40 7.30 4.49 21.17
CA THR A 40 5.98 4.99 20.77
C THR A 40 5.19 3.92 20.01
N ARG A 41 3.86 3.92 20.16
CA ARG A 41 2.93 3.05 19.44
C ARG A 41 3.24 1.53 19.56
N GLU A 42 4.02 1.13 20.56
CA GLU A 42 4.48 -0.26 20.73
C GLU A 42 3.32 -1.26 20.81
N LYS A 43 2.27 -0.92 21.57
CA LYS A 43 1.07 -1.74 21.68
C LYS A 43 0.37 -1.93 20.32
N THR A 44 0.26 -0.87 19.54
CA THR A 44 -0.34 -0.90 18.19
C THR A 44 0.50 -1.76 17.25
N ILE A 45 1.81 -1.54 17.22
CA ILE A 45 2.75 -2.31 16.40
C ILE A 45 2.71 -3.80 16.78
N ALA A 46 2.66 -4.12 18.07
CA ALA A 46 2.55 -5.48 18.57
C ALA A 46 1.21 -6.13 18.16
N ALA A 47 0.10 -5.41 18.26
CA ALA A 47 -1.21 -5.90 17.83
C ALA A 47 -1.25 -6.21 16.32
N ILE A 48 -0.73 -5.30 15.49
CA ILE A 48 -0.63 -5.51 14.03
C ILE A 48 0.28 -6.69 13.72
N SER A 49 1.45 -6.79 14.37
CA SER A 49 2.37 -7.92 14.16
C SER A 49 1.74 -9.25 14.57
N LYS A 50 1.00 -9.29 15.68
CA LYS A 50 0.26 -10.47 16.12
C LYS A 50 -0.78 -10.88 15.08
N TRP A 51 -1.61 -9.94 14.64
CA TRP A 51 -2.61 -10.18 13.59
C TRP A 51 -1.97 -10.69 12.29
N ALA A 52 -0.86 -10.10 11.85
CA ALA A 52 -0.20 -10.53 10.60
C ALA A 52 0.38 -11.95 10.67
N ASN A 53 0.65 -12.46 11.88
CA ASN A 53 1.19 -13.79 12.12
C ASN A 53 0.11 -14.83 12.45
N GLU A 54 -1.12 -14.40 12.67
CA GLU A 54 -2.23 -15.32 12.91
C GLU A 54 -2.47 -16.15 11.65
N LYS A 55 -2.67 -17.47 11.80
CA LYS A 55 -2.89 -18.40 10.68
C LYS A 55 -4.25 -19.08 10.76
N THR A 56 -4.91 -18.97 11.91
CA THR A 56 -6.17 -19.66 12.20
C THR A 56 -7.39 -18.76 12.03
N ASP A 57 -7.19 -17.44 12.08
CA ASP A 57 -8.25 -16.46 11.89
C ASP A 57 -8.47 -16.13 10.41
N ALA A 58 -9.75 -16.05 10.04
CA ALA A 58 -10.22 -15.69 8.71
C ALA A 58 -10.05 -14.19 8.42
N MET A 59 -9.90 -13.31 9.43
CA MET A 59 -9.82 -11.85 9.25
C MET A 59 -8.54 -11.44 8.49
N PRO A 60 -8.59 -11.19 7.17
CA PRO A 60 -7.41 -10.91 6.37
C PRO A 60 -7.14 -9.40 6.29
N ILE A 61 -7.94 -8.57 6.98
CA ILE A 61 -7.83 -7.11 6.96
C ILE A 61 -7.72 -6.58 8.38
N PHE A 62 -6.73 -5.72 8.62
CA PHE A 62 -6.59 -4.93 9.83
C PHE A 62 -6.80 -3.46 9.49
N LEU A 63 -7.83 -2.85 10.06
CA LEU A 63 -8.12 -1.42 9.88
C LEU A 63 -7.57 -0.62 11.08
N LEU A 64 -6.62 0.28 10.81
CA LEU A 64 -6.14 1.27 11.77
C LEU A 64 -6.87 2.60 11.51
N LEU A 65 -8.01 2.78 12.17
CA LEU A 65 -8.86 3.97 12.05
C LEU A 65 -8.65 4.93 13.23
N ASP A 66 -8.46 6.21 12.94
CA ASP A 66 -8.23 7.25 13.95
C ASP A 66 -8.39 8.65 13.33
N VAL A 67 -8.36 9.69 14.15
CA VAL A 67 -8.43 11.09 13.71
C VAL A 67 -7.19 11.51 12.89
N ALA A 68 -7.33 12.61 12.14
CA ALA A 68 -6.23 13.20 11.38
C ALA A 68 -5.07 13.59 12.31
N GLY A 69 -3.83 13.44 11.84
CA GLY A 69 -2.63 13.82 12.61
C GLY A 69 -2.25 12.86 13.75
N SER A 70 -3.01 11.78 14.01
CA SER A 70 -2.67 10.82 15.07
C SER A 70 -1.43 9.97 14.76
N GLY A 71 -0.95 9.98 13.51
CA GLY A 71 0.26 9.25 13.10
C GLY A 71 -0.01 7.83 12.58
N LYS A 72 -1.20 7.54 12.04
CA LYS A 72 -1.52 6.26 11.39
C LYS A 72 -0.53 5.92 10.27
N SER A 73 -0.25 6.87 9.38
CA SER A 73 0.72 6.69 8.29
C SER A 73 2.16 6.48 8.80
N THR A 74 2.50 7.02 9.98
CA THR A 74 3.76 6.73 10.69
C THR A 74 3.80 5.27 11.15
N VAL A 75 2.67 4.73 11.64
CA VAL A 75 2.55 3.30 12.00
C VAL A 75 2.62 2.42 10.75
N ALA A 76 1.88 2.75 9.68
CA ALA A 76 1.95 2.03 8.40
C ALA A 76 3.38 2.00 7.86
N GLN A 77 4.07 3.15 7.90
CA GLN A 77 5.47 3.25 7.49
C GLN A 77 6.39 2.41 8.40
N HIS A 78 6.14 2.34 9.70
CA HIS A 78 6.89 1.43 10.58
C HIS A 78 6.75 -0.03 10.12
N MET A 79 5.53 -0.45 9.80
CA MET A 79 5.26 -1.80 9.31
C MET A 79 5.87 -2.06 7.94
N VAL A 80 5.94 -1.05 7.04
CA VAL A 80 6.67 -1.16 5.77
C VAL A 80 8.12 -1.60 6.01
N TYR A 81 8.85 -0.90 6.89
CA TYR A 81 10.24 -1.24 7.20
C TYR A 81 10.38 -2.63 7.80
N GLN A 82 9.49 -2.99 8.72
CA GLN A 82 9.52 -4.31 9.36
C GLN A 82 9.27 -5.43 8.34
N TRP A 83 8.17 -5.38 7.59
CA TRP A 83 7.79 -6.46 6.67
C TRP A 83 8.61 -6.51 5.40
N THR A 84 9.24 -5.40 4.99
CA THR A 84 10.27 -5.42 3.93
C THR A 84 11.48 -6.24 4.39
N ARG A 85 11.96 -6.03 5.62
CA ARG A 85 13.08 -6.80 6.18
C ARG A 85 12.76 -8.27 6.38
N GLU A 86 11.50 -8.58 6.70
CA GLU A 86 11.00 -9.96 6.81
C GLU A 86 10.73 -10.61 5.43
N GLY A 87 10.78 -9.86 4.33
CA GLY A 87 10.48 -10.37 2.98
C GLY A 87 8.99 -10.68 2.73
N ARG A 88 8.09 -10.10 3.53
CA ARG A 88 6.64 -10.39 3.53
C ARG A 88 5.79 -9.30 2.91
N LEU A 89 6.30 -8.07 2.82
CA LEU A 89 5.60 -6.97 2.17
C LEU A 89 5.72 -7.11 0.64
N PHE A 90 4.62 -7.37 -0.02
CA PHE A 90 4.59 -7.52 -1.48
C PHE A 90 4.24 -6.20 -2.18
N ALA A 91 3.39 -5.39 -1.55
CA ALA A 91 3.05 -4.07 -2.06
C ALA A 91 2.63 -3.13 -0.95
N ARG A 92 2.66 -1.84 -1.29
CA ARG A 92 2.03 -0.78 -0.52
C ARG A 92 1.45 0.25 -1.48
N PHE A 93 0.38 0.88 -1.07
CA PHE A 93 -0.25 1.96 -1.82
C PHE A 93 -0.68 3.06 -0.85
N PHE A 94 -0.45 4.31 -1.22
CA PHE A 94 -0.89 5.49 -0.49
C PHE A 94 -1.93 6.22 -1.33
N PHE A 95 -3.16 6.29 -0.84
CA PHE A 95 -4.19 7.13 -1.43
C PHE A 95 -3.92 8.59 -1.07
N SER A 96 -4.11 9.47 -2.05
CA SER A 96 -3.98 10.91 -1.83
C SER A 96 -4.83 11.69 -2.80
N ARG A 97 -5.57 12.67 -2.27
CA ARG A 97 -6.39 13.59 -3.09
C ARG A 97 -5.56 14.55 -3.94
N ASP A 98 -4.27 14.69 -3.64
CA ASP A 98 -3.39 15.62 -4.33
C ASP A 98 -2.98 15.14 -5.73
N THR A 99 -3.14 13.85 -6.05
CA THR A 99 -2.81 13.33 -7.38
C THR A 99 -3.84 12.32 -7.90
N LYS A 100 -4.34 12.52 -9.13
CA LYS A 100 -5.30 11.59 -9.77
C LYS A 100 -4.81 10.14 -9.82
N ALA A 101 -3.49 9.95 -9.96
CA ALA A 101 -2.86 8.62 -9.99
C ALA A 101 -2.96 7.87 -8.66
N THR A 102 -3.11 8.57 -7.54
CA THR A 102 -3.31 7.97 -6.21
C THR A 102 -4.76 8.01 -5.76
N MET A 103 -5.69 8.47 -6.61
CA MET A 103 -7.13 8.51 -6.31
C MET A 103 -7.90 7.35 -6.96
N SER A 104 -7.42 6.84 -8.09
CA SER A 104 -8.10 5.82 -8.91
C SER A 104 -7.80 4.38 -8.46
N THR A 105 -8.83 3.56 -8.42
CA THR A 105 -8.76 2.11 -8.16
C THR A 105 -8.06 1.31 -9.27
N ASP A 106 -8.16 1.74 -10.54
CA ASP A 106 -7.41 1.11 -11.63
C ASP A 106 -5.89 1.26 -11.42
N SER A 107 -5.45 2.45 -11.00
CA SER A 107 -4.04 2.71 -10.64
C SER A 107 -3.60 1.86 -9.46
N PHE A 108 -4.46 1.71 -8.44
CA PHE A 108 -4.22 0.83 -7.31
C PHE A 108 -3.97 -0.62 -7.75
N CYS A 109 -4.89 -1.21 -8.52
CA CYS A 109 -4.77 -2.59 -9.00
C CYS A 109 -3.50 -2.82 -9.80
N LEU A 110 -3.20 -1.93 -10.75
CA LEU A 110 -2.02 -2.06 -11.60
C LEU A 110 -0.72 -1.89 -10.81
N THR A 111 -0.68 -0.96 -9.87
CA THR A 111 0.48 -0.71 -8.99
C THR A 111 0.74 -1.93 -8.10
N VAL A 112 -0.30 -2.44 -7.43
CA VAL A 112 -0.20 -3.63 -6.57
C VAL A 112 0.26 -4.86 -7.37
N ALA A 113 -0.37 -5.13 -8.51
CA ALA A 113 -0.01 -6.29 -9.34
C ALA A 113 1.44 -6.20 -9.87
N THR A 114 1.92 -4.99 -10.17
CA THR A 114 3.31 -4.76 -10.59
C THR A 114 4.27 -5.02 -9.44
N ALA A 115 4.02 -4.42 -8.27
CA ALA A 115 4.84 -4.64 -7.07
C ALA A 115 4.89 -6.12 -6.67
N PHE A 116 3.77 -6.85 -6.76
CA PHE A 116 3.73 -8.29 -6.52
C PHE A 116 4.65 -9.06 -7.48
N SER A 117 4.63 -8.71 -8.77
CA SER A 117 5.46 -9.34 -9.81
C SER A 117 6.95 -8.98 -9.70
N GLU A 118 7.27 -7.86 -9.06
CA GLU A 118 8.64 -7.44 -8.74
C GLU A 118 9.17 -8.15 -7.50
N HIS A 119 8.33 -8.32 -6.47
CA HIS A 119 8.68 -9.00 -5.23
C HIS A 119 8.82 -10.51 -5.41
N ASP A 120 7.85 -11.17 -6.06
CA ASP A 120 7.91 -12.59 -6.42
C ASP A 120 7.73 -12.77 -7.93
N PRO A 121 8.83 -12.97 -8.69
CA PRO A 121 8.78 -13.16 -10.14
C PRO A 121 7.90 -14.31 -10.61
N SER A 122 7.57 -15.30 -9.75
CA SER A 122 6.68 -16.40 -10.13
C SER A 122 5.23 -15.93 -10.38
N LEU A 123 4.82 -14.80 -9.77
CA LEU A 123 3.51 -14.19 -9.98
C LEU A 123 3.38 -13.48 -11.33
N ARG A 124 4.50 -13.15 -11.99
CA ARG A 124 4.49 -12.34 -13.22
C ARG A 124 3.72 -12.99 -14.37
N ALA A 125 3.94 -14.29 -14.58
CA ALA A 125 3.29 -15.02 -15.65
C ALA A 125 1.74 -15.07 -15.51
N PRO A 126 1.17 -15.50 -14.36
CA PRO A 126 -0.29 -15.49 -14.20
C PRO A 126 -0.89 -14.07 -14.24
N ILE A 127 -0.22 -13.07 -13.68
CA ILE A 127 -0.68 -11.67 -13.73
C ILE A 127 -0.72 -11.15 -15.17
N ASN A 128 0.35 -11.37 -15.95
CA ASN A 128 0.40 -10.91 -17.34
C ASN A 128 -0.60 -11.66 -18.22
N ALA A 129 -0.82 -12.95 -17.97
CA ALA A 129 -1.84 -13.72 -18.68
C ALA A 129 -3.25 -13.13 -18.44
N PHE A 130 -3.58 -12.74 -17.21
CA PHE A 130 -4.86 -12.10 -16.91
C PHE A 130 -4.98 -10.71 -17.54
N LYS A 131 -3.92 -9.88 -17.47
CA LYS A 131 -3.88 -8.56 -18.10
C LYS A 131 -3.95 -8.61 -19.64
N GLY A 132 -3.51 -9.70 -20.24
CA GLY A 132 -3.52 -9.90 -21.70
C GLY A 132 -4.87 -10.29 -22.30
N ARG A 133 -5.93 -10.42 -21.49
CA ARG A 133 -7.28 -10.71 -22.00
C ARG A 133 -7.82 -9.56 -22.84
N ALA A 134 -8.50 -9.87 -23.95
CA ALA A 134 -9.08 -8.88 -24.84
C ALA A 134 -10.16 -8.01 -24.16
N ASP A 135 -10.86 -8.56 -23.18
CA ASP A 135 -11.90 -7.89 -22.40
C ASP A 135 -11.39 -7.19 -21.13
N PHE A 136 -10.08 -7.19 -20.87
CA PHE A 136 -9.51 -6.68 -19.60
C PHE A 136 -9.95 -5.25 -19.26
N GLY A 137 -10.04 -4.37 -20.27
CA GLY A 137 -10.47 -2.98 -20.09
C GLY A 137 -11.95 -2.82 -19.71
N LEU A 138 -12.76 -3.85 -19.94
CA LEU A 138 -14.20 -3.87 -19.65
C LEU A 138 -14.52 -4.48 -18.27
N LEU A 139 -13.53 -5.09 -17.62
CA LEU A 139 -13.71 -5.74 -16.34
C LEU A 139 -13.93 -4.72 -15.21
N SER A 140 -14.77 -5.09 -14.25
CA SER A 140 -14.96 -4.36 -13.01
C SER A 140 -13.67 -4.32 -12.18
N PHE A 141 -13.59 -3.37 -11.23
CA PHE A 141 -12.47 -3.34 -10.28
C PHE A 141 -12.32 -4.67 -9.54
N TYR A 142 -13.43 -5.25 -9.08
CA TYR A 142 -13.44 -6.54 -8.39
C TYR A 142 -12.76 -7.64 -9.21
N GLU A 143 -13.14 -7.78 -10.49
CA GLU A 143 -12.57 -8.79 -11.38
C GLU A 143 -11.08 -8.54 -11.64
N LYS A 144 -10.69 -7.27 -11.83
CA LYS A 144 -9.27 -6.88 -11.99
C LYS A 144 -8.46 -7.21 -10.74
N PHE A 145 -8.96 -6.85 -9.56
CA PHE A 145 -8.30 -7.11 -8.28
C PHE A 145 -8.17 -8.61 -8.04
N ASN A 146 -9.25 -9.37 -8.23
CA ASN A 146 -9.24 -10.81 -8.07
C ASN A 146 -8.24 -11.48 -9.02
N GLY A 147 -8.29 -11.16 -10.32
CA GLY A 147 -7.45 -11.80 -11.32
C GLY A 147 -5.97 -11.39 -11.30
N THR A 148 -5.66 -10.18 -10.85
CA THR A 148 -4.28 -9.67 -10.82
C THR A 148 -3.61 -9.74 -9.45
N VAL A 149 -4.36 -9.92 -8.37
CA VAL A 149 -3.83 -9.96 -6.99
C VAL A 149 -4.16 -11.28 -6.31
N ILE A 150 -5.44 -11.65 -6.23
CA ILE A 150 -5.89 -12.79 -5.41
C ILE A 150 -5.60 -14.14 -6.07
N SER A 151 -6.15 -14.39 -7.26
CA SER A 151 -6.01 -15.67 -7.96
C SER A 151 -4.55 -16.09 -8.22
N PRO A 152 -3.60 -15.18 -8.54
CA PRO A 152 -2.19 -15.54 -8.65
C PRO A 152 -1.59 -16.07 -7.34
N LEU A 153 -1.93 -15.46 -6.19
CA LEU A 153 -1.45 -15.91 -4.88
C LEU A 153 -2.00 -17.29 -4.52
N GLU A 154 -3.29 -17.52 -4.77
CA GLU A 154 -3.93 -18.82 -4.51
C GLU A 154 -3.34 -19.92 -5.38
N LYS A 155 -3.22 -19.67 -6.68
CA LYS A 155 -2.67 -20.63 -7.64
C LYS A 155 -1.25 -21.06 -7.30
N LEU A 156 -0.44 -20.14 -6.78
CA LEU A 156 0.95 -20.40 -6.42
C LEU A 156 1.15 -20.71 -4.94
N ASN A 157 0.07 -20.76 -4.15
CA ASN A 157 0.12 -21.00 -2.73
C ASN A 157 1.07 -20.02 -1.99
N ARG A 158 0.99 -18.73 -2.34
CA ARG A 158 1.87 -17.67 -1.83
C ARG A 158 1.13 -16.76 -0.85
N ASP A 159 1.73 -16.57 0.31
CA ASP A 159 1.24 -15.59 1.29
C ASP A 159 1.87 -14.22 1.00
N ALA A 160 1.07 -13.16 1.10
CA ALA A 160 1.50 -11.79 0.83
C ALA A 160 0.90 -10.81 1.83
N ILE A 161 1.64 -9.75 2.15
CA ILE A 161 1.14 -8.59 2.88
C ILE A 161 1.06 -7.38 1.95
N LEU A 162 -0.09 -6.70 2.00
CA LEU A 162 -0.36 -5.42 1.35
C LEU A 162 -0.64 -4.36 2.41
N ILE A 163 -0.07 -3.16 2.22
CA ILE A 163 -0.43 -1.97 3.01
C ILE A 163 -1.21 -0.98 2.15
N ILE A 164 -2.34 -0.50 2.66
CA ILE A 164 -3.14 0.58 2.06
C ILE A 164 -3.18 1.76 3.03
N ASP A 165 -2.50 2.84 2.73
CA ASP A 165 -2.44 4.01 3.62
C ASP A 165 -3.39 5.11 3.13
N ALA A 166 -4.07 5.76 4.07
CA ALA A 166 -5.06 6.82 3.86
C ALA A 166 -6.25 6.42 2.98
N LEU A 167 -6.88 5.27 3.26
CA LEU A 167 -8.04 4.75 2.51
C LEU A 167 -9.20 5.75 2.38
N ASP A 168 -9.39 6.64 3.36
CA ASP A 168 -10.36 7.74 3.34
C ASP A 168 -10.07 8.81 2.26
N GLU A 169 -8.87 8.82 1.71
CA GLU A 169 -8.46 9.68 0.60
C GLU A 169 -8.65 9.03 -0.78
N CYS A 170 -9.12 7.77 -0.85
CA CYS A 170 -9.61 7.17 -2.08
C CYS A 170 -10.79 8.00 -2.62
N ASP A 171 -10.85 8.16 -3.94
CA ASP A 171 -11.92 8.91 -4.57
C ASP A 171 -13.27 8.32 -4.20
N ASN A 172 -14.15 9.14 -3.63
CA ASN A 172 -15.51 8.76 -3.29
C ASN A 172 -16.52 9.27 -4.33
N GLU A 173 -16.05 9.96 -5.38
CA GLU A 173 -16.89 10.28 -6.51
C GLU A 173 -17.21 9.02 -7.32
N HIS A 174 -18.42 8.94 -7.85
CA HIS A 174 -18.86 7.86 -8.74
C HIS A 174 -18.77 6.43 -8.15
N GLY A 175 -18.71 6.29 -6.82
CA GLY A 175 -18.69 4.97 -6.15
C GLY A 175 -17.35 4.22 -6.22
N ILE A 176 -16.26 4.91 -6.60
CA ILE A 176 -14.93 4.29 -6.75
C ILE A 176 -14.45 3.66 -5.43
N ARG A 177 -14.60 4.37 -4.31
CA ARG A 177 -14.27 3.85 -2.98
C ARG A 177 -15.15 2.67 -2.59
N ASP A 178 -16.45 2.72 -2.90
CA ASP A 178 -17.37 1.61 -2.66
C ASP A 178 -16.94 0.35 -3.40
N GLU A 179 -16.51 0.45 -4.66
CA GLU A 179 -15.98 -0.70 -5.42
C GLU A 179 -14.75 -1.31 -4.75
N LEU A 180 -13.83 -0.47 -4.26
CA LEU A 180 -12.65 -0.93 -3.52
C LEU A 180 -13.04 -1.65 -2.23
N LEU A 181 -13.89 -1.03 -1.41
CA LEU A 181 -14.33 -1.58 -0.14
C LEU A 181 -15.10 -2.88 -0.33
N ASN A 182 -15.99 -2.94 -1.32
CA ASN A 182 -16.73 -4.16 -1.67
C ASN A 182 -15.79 -5.28 -2.11
N ALA A 183 -14.74 -4.97 -2.88
CA ALA A 183 -13.76 -5.97 -3.26
C ALA A 183 -12.93 -6.46 -2.07
N LEU A 184 -12.48 -5.56 -1.19
CA LEU A 184 -11.77 -5.92 0.03
C LEU A 184 -12.64 -6.80 0.95
N HIS A 185 -13.90 -6.41 1.15
CA HIS A 185 -14.88 -7.16 1.95
C HIS A 185 -15.18 -8.54 1.34
N GLY A 186 -15.38 -8.63 0.02
CA GLY A 186 -15.59 -9.91 -0.66
C GLY A 186 -14.43 -10.90 -0.53
N GLN A 187 -13.22 -10.40 -0.27
CA GLN A 187 -12.03 -11.24 -0.03
C GLN A 187 -11.87 -11.67 1.42
N GLN A 188 -12.63 -11.08 2.36
CA GLN A 188 -12.58 -11.41 3.78
C GLN A 188 -12.80 -12.90 4.08
N PHE A 189 -13.56 -13.57 3.22
CA PHE A 189 -13.96 -14.98 3.42
C PHE A 189 -13.31 -15.95 2.43
N SER A 190 -12.58 -15.44 1.43
CA SER A 190 -12.25 -16.21 0.23
C SER A 190 -10.77 -16.59 0.16
N SER A 191 -9.86 -15.78 0.70
CA SER A 191 -8.41 -16.02 0.55
C SER A 191 -7.60 -15.72 1.81
N PRO A 192 -7.09 -16.74 2.54
CA PRO A 192 -6.20 -16.52 3.69
C PRO A 192 -4.79 -16.06 3.29
N ARG A 193 -4.51 -16.00 1.97
CA ARG A 193 -3.18 -15.75 1.40
C ARG A 193 -2.79 -14.29 1.39
N LEU A 194 -3.75 -13.38 1.23
CA LEU A 194 -3.50 -11.94 1.25
C LEU A 194 -3.89 -11.38 2.61
N ARG A 195 -2.94 -10.74 3.30
CA ARG A 195 -3.22 -9.93 4.49
C ARG A 195 -3.06 -8.44 4.16
N ILE A 196 -4.02 -7.64 4.59
CA ILE A 196 -4.11 -6.21 4.27
C ILE A 196 -4.11 -5.39 5.55
N LEU A 197 -3.11 -4.55 5.74
CA LEU A 197 -3.15 -3.48 6.74
C LEU A 197 -3.65 -2.22 6.02
N ALA A 198 -4.81 -1.70 6.42
CA ALA A 198 -5.28 -0.42 5.92
C ALA A 198 -5.32 0.64 7.03
N THR A 199 -5.06 1.90 6.67
CA THR A 199 -5.26 3.05 7.56
C THR A 199 -6.33 3.97 7.00
N GLY A 200 -7.02 4.68 7.88
CA GLY A 200 -7.95 5.71 7.45
C GLY A 200 -8.56 6.51 8.58
N ARG A 201 -9.44 7.45 8.24
CA ARG A 201 -10.39 8.04 9.20
C ARG A 201 -11.63 7.15 9.30
N PRO A 202 -12.32 7.15 10.45
CA PRO A 202 -13.64 6.55 10.52
C PRO A 202 -14.60 7.41 9.66
N GLU A 203 -15.09 6.83 8.57
CA GLU A 203 -16.12 7.40 7.71
C GLU A 203 -17.31 6.42 7.68
N PHE A 204 -18.50 6.85 7.26
CA PHE A 204 -19.70 6.00 7.37
C PHE A 204 -19.62 4.71 6.55
N ASP A 205 -18.82 4.72 5.49
CA ASP A 205 -18.59 3.62 4.57
C ASP A 205 -17.34 2.77 4.89
N ILE A 206 -16.44 3.24 5.78
CA ILE A 206 -15.19 2.58 6.18
C ILE A 206 -15.27 2.03 7.60
#